data_AF-A0A3S3E0D0-F1
#
_entry.id   AF-A0A3S3E0D0-F1
#
_cell.length_a   1.000
_cell.length_b   1.000
_cell.length_c   1.000
_cell.angle_alpha   90.00
_cell.angle_beta   90.00
_cell.angle_gamma   90.00
#
_symmetry.space_group_name_H-M   'P 1'
#
loop_
_entity.id
_entity.type
_entity.pdbx_description
1 polymer ?
#
loop_
_entity_poly.entity_id
_entity_poly.type
_entity_poly.pdbx_seq_one_letter_code
_entity_poly.pdbx_strand_id
1 'polypeptide(L)'
;MTKDLLRTLEAMRPGAGTEKLWPEHLQATERARIMATTAEPVAPPVRSGRVGAVTLAAALFTVGGIGAAAATGLIPTAFVDHYYYWKTPGPGSTAVDPAAAERIGSIPGPDGTVFSVLVAHGAGSQRCLAAVFESSASAALPGPSEFTGLGSRCRQGPEGARALGDGSGTFVASTFGDGGGGEVLPNVVTYDAAAGTAVRADIRTSTGQVLSTILADGSFFGWFPIPSPGSPRPIFTGYAADGTIVDSFEIGPHF
;
A
#
# COMPACT_ATOMS: atom_id res chain seq x y z
N MET A 1 34.32 25.87 23.65
CA MET A 1 34.08 26.47 22.33
C MET A 1 32.67 26.08 21.87
N THR A 2 31.67 26.87 22.25
CA THR A 2 30.27 26.72 21.84
C THR A 2 30.15 27.23 20.41
N LYS A 3 30.01 26.32 19.44
CA LYS A 3 29.70 26.70 18.06
C LYS A 3 28.29 27.25 18.03
N ASP A 4 28.19 28.51 17.63
CA ASP A 4 26.99 29.32 17.64
C ASP A 4 25.96 28.76 16.65
N LEU A 5 24.99 28.02 17.19
CA LEU A 5 23.97 27.27 16.46
C LEU A 5 23.09 28.21 15.61
N LEU A 6 22.85 29.42 16.12
CA LEU A 6 22.06 30.46 15.46
C LEU A 6 22.71 30.90 14.15
N ARG A 7 24.03 31.08 14.14
CA ARG A 7 24.79 31.46 12.95
C ARG A 7 24.79 30.37 11.87
N THR A 8 24.69 29.11 12.30
CA THR A 8 24.62 27.96 11.39
C THR A 8 23.23 27.83 10.78
N LEU A 9 22.17 28.12 11.54
CA LEU A 9 20.79 28.13 11.06
C LEU A 9 20.52 29.30 10.09
N GLU A 10 21.10 30.48 10.34
CA GLU A 10 21.00 31.61 9.40
C GLU A 10 21.67 31.32 8.05
N ALA A 11 22.80 30.60 8.05
CA ALA A 11 23.49 30.21 6.82
C ALA A 11 22.73 29.16 5.99
N MET A 12 21.82 28.39 6.60
CA MET A 12 20.98 27.41 5.92
C MET A 12 19.64 27.98 5.44
N ARG A 13 19.36 29.27 5.68
CA ARG A 13 18.12 29.89 5.19
C ARG A 13 18.18 30.02 3.67
N PRO A 14 17.20 29.46 2.91
CA PRO A 14 17.13 29.65 1.47
C PRO A 14 17.08 31.15 1.15
N GLY A 15 18.00 31.63 0.31
CA GLY A 15 18.08 33.03 -0.07
C GLY A 15 16.82 33.47 -0.82
N ALA A 16 16.38 34.72 -0.61
CA ALA A 16 15.15 35.33 -1.14
C ALA A 16 15.05 35.43 -2.69
N GLY A 17 15.88 34.69 -3.43
CA GLY A 17 15.83 34.58 -4.89
C GLY A 17 15.25 33.26 -5.42
N THR A 18 15.00 32.25 -4.57
CA THR A 18 14.43 30.95 -5.00
C THR A 18 12.92 31.00 -5.25
N GLU A 19 12.25 32.10 -4.86
CA GLU A 19 10.82 32.31 -5.06
C GLU A 19 10.41 32.36 -6.55
N LYS A 20 11.36 32.56 -7.48
CA LYS A 20 11.07 32.54 -8.93
C LYS A 20 11.12 31.15 -9.57
N LEU A 21 11.57 30.11 -8.86
CA LEU A 21 11.72 28.76 -9.41
C LEU A 21 10.52 27.85 -9.10
N TRP A 22 9.56 28.33 -8.32
CA TRP A 22 8.44 27.53 -7.85
C TRP A 22 7.12 28.05 -8.43
N PRO A 23 6.29 27.19 -9.05
CA PRO A 23 4.93 27.54 -9.45
C PRO A 23 4.12 28.07 -8.26
N GLU A 24 3.36 29.16 -8.44
CA GLU A 24 2.64 29.86 -7.37
C GLU A 24 1.70 28.95 -6.55
N HIS A 25 1.11 27.94 -7.19
CA HIS A 25 0.22 26.98 -6.52
C HIS A 25 0.93 26.06 -5.50
N LEU A 26 2.25 25.87 -5.63
CA LEU A 26 3.05 25.10 -4.68
C LEU A 26 3.57 25.98 -3.54
N GLN A 27 3.74 27.28 -3.77
CA GLN A 27 4.17 28.20 -2.72
C GLN A 27 3.12 28.39 -1.63
N ALA A 28 1.84 28.58 -2.00
CA ALA A 28 0.79 28.78 -1.01
C ALA A 28 0.61 27.56 -0.09
N THR A 29 0.69 26.36 -0.68
CA THR A 29 0.54 25.09 0.03
C THR A 29 1.69 24.86 1.01
N GLU A 30 2.94 25.06 0.59
CA GLU A 30 4.07 24.85 1.48
C GLU A 30 4.25 25.98 2.50
N ARG A 31 3.88 27.22 2.16
CA ARG A 31 3.88 28.32 3.14
C ARG A 31 2.83 28.11 4.23
N ALA A 32 1.66 27.56 3.88
CA ALA A 32 0.65 27.16 4.86
C ALA A 32 1.16 26.01 5.76
N ARG A 33 1.91 25.06 5.19
CA ARG A 33 2.51 23.93 5.94
C ARG A 33 3.60 24.38 6.92
N ILE A 34 4.42 25.35 6.52
CA ILE A 34 5.48 25.93 7.36
C ILE A 34 4.89 26.83 8.46
N MET A 35 3.84 27.61 8.16
CA MET A 35 3.16 28.43 9.18
C MET A 35 2.34 27.58 10.16
N ALA A 36 1.77 26.46 9.73
CA ALA A 36 1.08 25.53 10.62
C ALA A 36 2.03 24.84 11.61
N THR A 37 3.32 24.72 11.29
CA THR A 37 4.35 24.12 12.16
C THR A 37 5.03 25.11 13.11
N THR A 38 4.76 26.42 12.99
CA THR A 38 5.38 27.47 13.84
C THR A 38 4.48 28.02 14.95
N ALA A 39 3.25 27.53 15.11
CA ALA A 39 2.38 27.93 16.21
C ALA A 39 2.76 27.15 17.49
N GLU A 40 3.50 27.82 18.38
CA GLU A 40 3.77 27.32 19.73
C GLU A 40 2.45 27.20 20.53
N PRO A 41 2.20 26.09 21.26
CA PRO A 41 0.94 25.92 21.97
C PRO A 41 0.89 26.85 23.19
N VAL A 42 0.00 27.85 23.16
CA VAL A 42 -0.33 28.65 24.34
C VAL A 42 -1.09 27.78 25.34
N ALA A 43 -0.49 27.55 26.51
CA ALA A 43 -1.14 26.85 27.62
C ALA A 43 -2.20 27.75 28.29
N PRO A 44 -3.47 27.31 28.43
CA PRO A 44 -4.50 28.08 29.13
C PRO A 44 -4.43 27.90 30.65
N PRO A 45 -4.89 28.88 31.45
CA PRO A 45 -4.73 28.90 32.91
C PRO A 45 -5.69 27.92 33.61
N VAL A 46 -5.17 27.24 34.62
CA VAL A 46 -5.88 26.25 35.45
C VAL A 46 -6.83 26.95 36.43
N ARG A 47 -8.13 26.62 36.41
CA ARG A 47 -9.03 26.86 37.54
C ARG A 47 -9.98 25.67 37.77
N SER A 48 -10.00 25.25 39.02
CA SER A 48 -10.63 24.05 39.60
C SER A 48 -12.16 23.98 39.47
N GLY A 49 -12.70 22.80 39.10
CA GLY A 49 -14.12 22.47 39.22
C GLY A 49 -14.40 21.03 38.75
N ARG A 50 -15.11 20.25 39.56
CA ARG A 50 -15.27 18.80 39.49
C ARG A 50 -16.23 18.29 38.40
N VAL A 51 -15.85 17.15 37.81
CA VAL A 51 -16.66 16.04 37.24
C VAL A 51 -17.32 16.24 35.86
N GLY A 52 -16.91 15.41 34.91
CA GLY A 52 -17.57 15.17 33.63
C GLY A 52 -16.62 14.50 32.64
N ALA A 53 -16.59 13.16 32.61
CA ALA A 53 -15.78 12.40 31.67
C ALA A 53 -16.26 12.65 30.23
N VAL A 54 -15.41 13.24 29.39
CA VAL A 54 -15.55 13.22 27.92
C VAL A 54 -14.16 13.03 27.31
N THR A 55 -13.97 11.81 26.82
CA THR A 55 -13.03 11.32 25.80
C THR A 55 -11.94 12.27 25.29
N LEU A 56 -10.70 11.87 25.61
CA LEU A 56 -9.45 12.30 25.01
C LEU A 56 -9.44 11.92 23.51
N ALA A 57 -9.75 12.85 22.60
CA ALA A 57 -9.48 12.67 21.18
C ALA A 57 -7.99 12.97 20.95
N ALA A 58 -7.15 11.97 21.22
CA ALA A 58 -5.75 11.99 20.85
C ALA A 58 -5.64 11.95 19.32
N ALA A 59 -5.03 13.00 18.77
CA ALA A 59 -4.49 12.99 17.42
C ALA A 59 -3.32 11.99 17.36
N LEU A 60 -3.51 10.91 16.59
CA LEU A 60 -2.46 9.99 16.15
C LEU A 60 -2.47 10.01 14.62
N PHE A 61 -1.81 10.99 14.00
CA PHE A 61 -1.44 10.95 12.58
C PHE A 61 -0.04 10.35 12.40
N THR A 62 0.16 9.18 12.98
CA THR A 62 1.26 8.26 12.69
C THR A 62 0.72 6.84 12.79
N VAL A 63 -0.02 6.40 11.78
CA VAL A 63 -0.38 4.99 11.60
C VAL A 63 -0.25 4.68 10.11
N GLY A 64 0.76 3.88 9.78
CA GLY A 64 0.81 3.21 8.49
C GLY A 64 -0.39 2.27 8.39
N GLY A 65 -1.12 2.37 7.29
CA GLY A 65 -2.43 1.76 7.11
C GLY A 65 -3.45 2.84 6.81
N ILE A 66 -3.58 3.18 5.52
CA ILE A 66 -4.79 3.86 5.05
C ILE A 66 -5.91 2.88 5.35
N GLY A 67 -6.64 3.14 6.43
CA GLY A 67 -7.73 2.31 6.89
C GLY A 67 -8.73 2.13 5.75
N ALA A 68 -9.01 0.89 5.40
CA ALA A 68 -10.10 0.55 4.51
C ALA A 68 -11.38 1.07 5.17
N ALA A 69 -11.92 2.18 4.66
CA ALA A 69 -13.33 2.47 4.88
C ALA A 69 -14.08 1.35 4.17
N ALA A 70 -14.66 0.43 4.93
CA ALA A 70 -15.57 -0.56 4.40
C ALA A 70 -16.79 0.19 3.84
N ALA A 71 -16.72 0.56 2.56
CA ALA A 71 -17.87 1.07 1.85
C ALA A 71 -18.90 -0.08 1.84
N THR A 72 -20.02 0.12 2.52
CA THR A 72 -21.11 -0.86 2.55
C THR A 72 -21.77 -0.86 1.17
N GLY A 73 -21.68 -1.98 0.44
CA GLY A 73 -22.33 -2.14 -0.84
C GLY A 73 -21.87 -3.41 -1.55
N LEU A 74 -22.55 -3.77 -2.63
CA LEU A 74 -22.23 -4.97 -3.40
C LEU A 74 -20.98 -4.74 -4.25
N ILE A 75 -20.17 -5.79 -4.39
CA ILE A 75 -19.06 -5.80 -5.34
C ILE A 75 -19.62 -5.63 -6.76
N PRO A 76 -19.06 -4.72 -7.59
CA PRO A 76 -19.54 -4.51 -8.95
C PRO A 76 -19.47 -5.79 -9.81
N THR A 77 -20.46 -5.98 -10.67
CA THR A 77 -20.54 -7.14 -11.57
C THR A 77 -19.30 -7.31 -12.44
N ALA A 78 -18.67 -6.21 -12.88
CA ALA A 78 -17.43 -6.25 -13.65
C ALA A 78 -16.30 -7.01 -12.93
N PHE A 79 -16.16 -6.84 -11.61
CA PHE A 79 -15.20 -7.59 -10.82
C PHE A 79 -15.62 -9.05 -10.67
N VAL A 80 -16.90 -9.29 -10.40
CA VAL A 80 -17.43 -10.65 -10.22
C VAL A 80 -17.24 -11.50 -11.47
N ASP A 81 -17.50 -10.94 -12.64
CA ASP A 81 -17.35 -11.60 -13.93
C ASP A 81 -15.88 -11.85 -14.27
N HIS A 82 -15.01 -10.86 -14.04
CA HIS A 82 -13.57 -11.00 -14.29
C HIS A 82 -12.94 -12.12 -13.46
N TYR A 83 -13.34 -12.26 -12.19
CA TYR A 83 -12.82 -13.28 -11.28
C TYR A 83 -13.74 -14.50 -11.13
N TYR A 84 -14.68 -14.73 -12.06
CA TYR A 84 -15.67 -15.80 -11.99
C TYR A 84 -15.05 -17.20 -11.78
N TYR A 85 -13.85 -17.43 -12.31
CA TYR A 85 -13.13 -18.70 -12.19
C TYR A 85 -12.79 -19.10 -10.75
N TRP A 86 -12.87 -18.19 -9.77
CA TRP A 86 -12.77 -18.54 -8.35
C TRP A 86 -13.88 -19.52 -7.90
N LYS A 87 -15.03 -19.51 -8.59
CA LYS A 87 -16.13 -20.46 -8.37
C LYS A 87 -15.83 -21.86 -8.91
N THR A 88 -14.88 -21.99 -9.83
CA THR A 88 -14.52 -23.25 -10.50
C THR A 88 -13.04 -23.54 -10.32
N PRO A 89 -12.57 -23.74 -9.08
CA PRO A 89 -11.15 -23.93 -8.83
C PRO A 89 -10.66 -25.29 -9.34
N GLY A 90 -9.35 -25.41 -9.52
CA GLY A 90 -8.72 -26.68 -9.86
C GLY A 90 -8.83 -27.74 -8.75
N PRO A 91 -8.41 -28.99 -9.03
CA PRO A 91 -8.49 -30.09 -8.07
C PRO A 91 -7.85 -29.76 -6.71
N GLY A 92 -8.52 -30.13 -5.61
CA GLY A 92 -8.04 -29.92 -4.24
C GLY A 92 -8.33 -28.55 -3.62
N SER A 93 -8.97 -27.64 -4.35
CA SER A 93 -9.41 -26.33 -3.85
C SER A 93 -10.94 -26.23 -3.73
N THR A 94 -11.44 -25.41 -2.80
CA THR A 94 -12.88 -25.16 -2.65
C THR A 94 -13.28 -23.88 -3.39
N ALA A 95 -14.51 -23.85 -3.89
CA ALA A 95 -15.03 -22.70 -4.60
C ALA A 95 -15.10 -21.47 -3.68
N VAL A 96 -14.79 -20.31 -4.24
CA VAL A 96 -14.87 -19.01 -3.57
C VAL A 96 -15.75 -18.09 -4.42
N ASP A 97 -16.67 -17.37 -3.78
CA ASP A 97 -17.55 -16.43 -4.49
C ASP A 97 -16.87 -15.04 -4.61
N PRO A 98 -16.54 -14.55 -5.83
CA PRO A 98 -16.00 -13.21 -6.01
C PRO A 98 -16.94 -12.10 -5.54
N ALA A 99 -18.26 -12.34 -5.48
CA ALA A 99 -19.22 -11.36 -4.98
C ALA A 99 -19.08 -11.11 -3.47
N ALA A 100 -18.44 -12.04 -2.74
CA ALA A 100 -18.10 -11.90 -1.33
C ALA A 100 -16.72 -11.26 -1.12
N ALA A 101 -16.08 -10.74 -2.17
CA ALA A 101 -14.79 -10.10 -2.04
C ALA A 101 -14.89 -8.81 -1.21
N GLU A 102 -13.83 -8.51 -0.48
CA GLU A 102 -13.65 -7.26 0.24
C GLU A 102 -12.24 -6.72 0.01
N ARG A 103 -12.10 -5.39 0.05
CA ARG A 103 -10.80 -4.73 -0.09
C ARG A 103 -10.06 -4.75 1.25
N ILE A 104 -8.90 -5.40 1.27
CA ILE A 104 -8.06 -5.55 2.47
C ILE A 104 -6.96 -4.50 2.58
N GLY A 105 -6.69 -3.77 1.49
CA GLY A 105 -5.79 -2.63 1.54
C GLY A 105 -5.61 -1.93 0.21
N SER A 106 -5.13 -0.69 0.29
CA SER A 106 -4.75 0.13 -0.87
C SER A 106 -3.50 0.95 -0.60
N ILE A 107 -2.68 1.13 -1.63
CA ILE A 107 -1.54 2.05 -1.66
C ILE A 107 -1.52 2.80 -2.99
N PRO A 108 -0.76 3.90 -3.12
CA PRO A 108 -0.58 4.58 -4.40
C PRO A 108 -0.06 3.62 -5.49
N GLY A 109 -0.69 3.68 -6.66
CA GLY A 109 -0.27 2.99 -7.89
C GLY A 109 0.56 3.90 -8.82
N PRO A 110 0.98 3.41 -9.99
CA PRO A 110 1.63 4.23 -11.01
C PRO A 110 0.66 5.27 -11.58
N ASP A 111 1.19 6.39 -12.05
CA ASP A 111 0.47 7.39 -12.86
C ASP A 111 -0.84 7.91 -12.22
N GLY A 112 -0.89 7.99 -10.89
CA GLY A 112 -2.05 8.49 -10.14
C GLY A 112 -3.17 7.47 -9.93
N THR A 113 -2.95 6.20 -10.29
CA THR A 113 -3.86 5.09 -9.95
C THR A 113 -3.72 4.68 -8.47
N VAL A 114 -4.60 3.80 -8.02
CA VAL A 114 -4.55 3.15 -6.71
C VAL A 114 -4.32 1.65 -6.93
N PHE A 115 -3.31 1.10 -6.26
CA PHE A 115 -3.15 -0.34 -6.14
C PHE A 115 -4.04 -0.84 -5.00
N SER A 116 -4.94 -1.76 -5.30
CA SER A 116 -5.85 -2.35 -4.32
C SER A 116 -5.72 -3.86 -4.30
N VAL A 117 -5.84 -4.44 -3.10
CA VAL A 117 -5.90 -5.89 -2.91
C VAL A 117 -7.26 -6.26 -2.35
N LEU A 118 -7.89 -7.24 -2.99
CA LEU A 118 -9.18 -7.78 -2.59
C LEU A 118 -9.04 -9.25 -2.21
N VAL A 119 -9.78 -9.68 -1.19
CA VAL A 119 -9.86 -11.08 -0.77
C VAL A 119 -11.30 -11.55 -0.76
N ALA A 120 -11.55 -12.78 -1.15
CA ALA A 120 -12.78 -13.50 -0.86
C ALA A 120 -12.45 -14.81 -0.15
N HIS A 121 -13.23 -15.15 0.87
CA HIS A 121 -13.06 -16.37 1.65
C HIS A 121 -14.07 -17.45 1.21
N GLY A 122 -13.59 -18.68 1.07
CA GLY A 122 -14.39 -19.86 0.82
C GLY A 122 -14.58 -20.71 2.08
N ALA A 123 -15.03 -21.95 1.89
CA ALA A 123 -15.12 -22.90 2.99
C ALA A 123 -13.72 -23.27 3.54
N GLY A 124 -13.61 -23.38 4.87
CA GLY A 124 -12.37 -23.74 5.56
C GLY A 124 -11.36 -22.60 5.56
N SER A 125 -10.11 -22.89 5.21
CA SER A 125 -9.03 -21.90 5.08
C SER A 125 -8.76 -21.50 3.62
N GLN A 126 -9.71 -21.76 2.71
CA GLN A 126 -9.61 -21.34 1.33
C GLN A 126 -9.87 -19.83 1.22
N ARG A 127 -9.01 -19.15 0.48
CA ARG A 127 -9.22 -17.77 0.08
C ARG A 127 -8.70 -17.51 -1.32
N CYS A 128 -9.27 -16.55 -2.01
CA CYS A 128 -8.76 -16.04 -3.28
C CYS A 128 -8.47 -14.55 -3.15
N LEU A 129 -7.28 -14.15 -3.62
CA LEU A 129 -6.76 -12.79 -3.58
C LEU A 129 -6.65 -12.25 -5.00
N ALA A 130 -7.07 -11.01 -5.22
CA ALA A 130 -6.89 -10.25 -6.45
C ALA A 130 -6.10 -8.98 -6.19
N ALA A 131 -5.23 -8.63 -7.13
CA ALA A 131 -4.55 -7.34 -7.16
C ALA A 131 -5.04 -6.56 -8.39
N VAL A 132 -5.34 -5.27 -8.22
CA VAL A 132 -5.82 -4.40 -9.30
C VAL A 132 -5.20 -3.01 -9.23
N PHE A 133 -5.11 -2.34 -10.38
CA PHE A 133 -5.06 -0.88 -10.42
C PHE A 133 -6.45 -0.33 -10.72
N GLU A 134 -6.88 0.64 -9.93
CA GLU A 134 -8.17 1.32 -10.09
C GLU A 134 -8.01 2.84 -9.93
N SER A 135 -9.04 3.60 -10.28
CA SER A 135 -9.06 5.04 -10.01
C SER A 135 -9.25 5.31 -8.51
N SER A 136 -8.84 6.48 -8.04
CA SER A 136 -9.11 6.90 -6.65
C SER A 136 -10.61 6.97 -6.33
N ALA A 137 -11.46 7.30 -7.31
CA ALA A 137 -12.91 7.30 -7.16
C ALA A 137 -13.46 5.87 -6.99
N SER A 138 -12.93 4.91 -7.77
CA SER A 138 -13.28 3.49 -7.66
C SER A 138 -12.81 2.90 -6.31
N ALA A 139 -11.61 3.28 -5.85
CA ALA A 139 -11.06 2.84 -4.57
C ALA A 139 -11.92 3.27 -3.36
N ALA A 140 -12.74 4.32 -3.51
CA ALA A 140 -13.68 4.78 -2.49
C ALA A 140 -15.01 3.98 -2.45
N LEU A 141 -15.23 3.09 -3.42
CA LEU A 141 -16.42 2.23 -3.52
C LEU A 141 -16.14 0.83 -2.95
N PRO A 142 -17.16 -0.02 -2.68
CA PRO A 142 -16.97 -1.35 -2.09
C PRO A 142 -16.02 -2.26 -2.88
N GLY A 143 -16.01 -2.13 -4.21
CA GLY A 143 -15.08 -2.82 -5.10
C GLY A 143 -14.92 -2.08 -6.41
N PRO A 144 -13.96 -2.51 -7.25
CA PRO A 144 -13.64 -1.81 -8.48
C PRO A 144 -14.67 -2.06 -9.58
N SER A 145 -15.20 -0.99 -10.16
CA SER A 145 -16.08 -1.08 -11.34
C SER A 145 -15.31 -0.96 -12.66
N GLU A 146 -14.19 -0.26 -12.65
CA GLU A 146 -13.24 -0.11 -13.76
C GLU A 146 -11.83 -0.29 -13.22
N PHE A 147 -11.10 -1.27 -13.75
CA PHE A 147 -9.79 -1.62 -13.22
C PHE A 147 -8.91 -2.33 -14.24
N THR A 148 -7.61 -2.30 -14.00
CA THR A 148 -6.64 -3.18 -14.64
C THR A 148 -6.38 -4.36 -13.71
N GLY A 149 -6.73 -5.57 -14.15
CA GLY A 149 -6.46 -6.80 -13.42
C GLY A 149 -4.96 -7.10 -13.42
N LEU A 150 -4.37 -7.31 -12.23
CA LEU A 150 -2.94 -7.61 -12.06
C LEU A 150 -2.72 -9.08 -11.68
N GLY A 151 -3.72 -9.93 -11.93
CA GLY A 151 -3.74 -11.35 -11.58
C GLY A 151 -4.46 -11.64 -10.26
N SER A 152 -4.55 -12.94 -9.96
CA SER A 152 -5.14 -13.44 -8.72
C SER A 152 -4.48 -14.74 -8.30
N ARG A 153 -4.71 -15.15 -7.06
CA ARG A 153 -4.35 -16.50 -6.60
C ARG A 153 -5.31 -17.01 -5.55
N CYS A 154 -5.62 -18.30 -5.63
CA CYS A 154 -6.35 -18.99 -4.58
C CYS A 154 -5.39 -19.87 -3.76
N ARG A 155 -5.55 -19.88 -2.45
CA ARG A 155 -4.65 -20.55 -1.51
C ARG A 155 -5.43 -21.22 -0.39
N GLN A 156 -4.85 -22.29 0.14
CA GLN A 156 -5.28 -22.95 1.38
C GLN A 156 -4.20 -22.85 2.45
N GLY A 157 -4.63 -22.76 3.70
CA GLY A 157 -3.75 -22.80 4.87
C GLY A 157 -3.80 -21.54 5.73
N PRO A 158 -3.30 -21.61 6.97
CA PRO A 158 -3.27 -20.47 7.87
C PRO A 158 -2.36 -19.37 7.33
N GLU A 159 -2.80 -18.14 7.53
CA GLU A 159 -2.06 -16.93 7.21
C GLU A 159 -0.75 -16.85 8.01
N GLY A 160 0.33 -16.34 7.41
CA GLY A 160 1.55 -16.00 8.15
C GLY A 160 2.36 -17.17 8.73
N ALA A 161 2.01 -18.44 8.50
CA ALA A 161 2.75 -19.60 9.01
C ALA A 161 4.11 -19.85 8.32
N ARG A 162 4.53 -18.92 7.46
CA ARG A 162 5.68 -19.03 6.57
C ARG A 162 6.70 -17.96 6.93
N ALA A 163 7.98 -18.25 6.67
CA ALA A 163 9.04 -17.27 6.84
C ALA A 163 8.79 -16.04 5.93
N LEU A 164 9.44 -14.91 6.24
CA LEU A 164 9.33 -13.72 5.40
C LEU A 164 9.71 -14.06 3.96
N GLY A 165 8.83 -13.77 3.00
CA GLY A 165 9.05 -14.09 1.59
C GLY A 165 8.76 -15.53 1.16
N ASP A 166 8.38 -16.44 2.06
CA ASP A 166 8.06 -17.82 1.67
C ASP A 166 6.68 -17.92 0.99
N GLY A 167 6.64 -18.62 -0.15
CA GLY A 167 5.52 -18.62 -1.08
C GLY A 167 5.34 -17.30 -1.83
N SER A 168 6.34 -16.43 -1.83
CA SER A 168 6.33 -15.27 -2.72
C SER A 168 6.06 -15.74 -4.14
N GLY A 169 5.09 -15.10 -4.78
CA GLY A 169 4.91 -15.24 -6.21
C GLY A 169 4.46 -13.91 -6.76
N THR A 170 4.97 -13.56 -7.93
CA THR A 170 4.29 -12.60 -8.79
C THR A 170 2.80 -12.98 -8.91
N PHE A 171 1.88 -12.02 -8.77
CA PHE A 171 0.56 -12.26 -9.33
C PHE A 171 0.78 -12.31 -10.84
N VAL A 172 0.76 -13.52 -11.39
CA VAL A 172 0.80 -13.66 -12.85
C VAL A 172 -0.50 -13.04 -13.33
N ALA A 173 -0.41 -11.92 -14.04
CA ALA A 173 -1.54 -11.38 -14.76
C ALA A 173 -2.10 -12.53 -15.60
N SER A 174 -3.27 -13.03 -15.22
CA SER A 174 -3.95 -14.07 -15.96
C SER A 174 -4.33 -13.44 -17.29
N THR A 175 -3.49 -13.62 -18.30
CA THR A 175 -3.86 -13.40 -19.70
C THR A 175 -4.95 -14.40 -20.03
N PHE A 176 -6.18 -14.05 -19.69
CA PHE A 176 -7.39 -14.58 -20.28
C PHE A 176 -8.22 -13.37 -20.73
N GLY A 177 -7.62 -12.62 -21.65
CA GLY A 177 -8.31 -11.92 -22.72
C GLY A 177 -8.10 -12.75 -23.98
N ASP A 178 -9.21 -13.10 -24.60
CA ASP A 178 -9.35 -14.03 -25.71
C ASP A 178 -8.44 -13.65 -26.89
N GLY A 179 -8.01 -14.66 -27.65
CA GLY A 179 -6.99 -14.50 -28.69
C GLY A 179 -7.12 -13.25 -29.57
N GLY A 180 -5.98 -12.61 -29.84
CA GLY A 180 -5.81 -11.75 -31.02
C GLY A 180 -5.80 -10.24 -30.80
N GLY A 181 -5.90 -9.73 -29.57
CA GLY A 181 -5.72 -8.30 -29.25
C GLY A 181 -4.70 -8.12 -28.14
N GLY A 182 -3.54 -7.55 -28.44
CA GLY A 182 -2.44 -7.36 -27.48
C GLY A 182 -2.82 -6.43 -26.32
N GLU A 183 -3.36 -6.98 -25.24
CA GLU A 183 -3.49 -6.27 -23.98
C GLU A 183 -2.09 -5.91 -23.47
N VAL A 184 -1.80 -4.61 -23.42
CA VAL A 184 -0.57 -4.08 -22.84
C VAL A 184 -0.67 -4.27 -21.34
N LEU A 185 -0.17 -5.40 -20.84
CA LEU A 185 -0.01 -5.59 -19.40
C LEU A 185 0.82 -4.42 -18.85
N PRO A 186 0.43 -3.83 -17.71
CA PRO A 186 1.20 -2.76 -17.11
C PRO A 186 2.63 -3.27 -16.83
N ASN A 187 3.62 -2.44 -17.12
CA ASN A 187 5.05 -2.76 -16.97
C ASN A 187 5.48 -2.76 -15.48
N VAL A 188 4.78 -3.55 -14.68
CA VAL A 188 4.96 -3.68 -13.24
C VAL A 188 5.03 -5.14 -12.84
N VAL A 189 5.65 -5.38 -11.70
CA VAL A 189 5.57 -6.63 -10.96
C VAL A 189 4.72 -6.37 -9.74
N THR A 190 3.69 -7.20 -9.53
CA THR A 190 2.91 -7.26 -8.30
C THR A 190 3.31 -8.50 -7.51
N TYR A 191 3.33 -8.43 -6.19
CA TYR A 191 3.77 -9.54 -5.36
C TYR A 191 2.87 -9.73 -4.14
N ASP A 192 2.87 -10.96 -3.64
CA ASP A 192 2.35 -11.38 -2.34
C ASP A 192 3.45 -12.18 -1.66
N ALA A 193 4.03 -11.63 -0.59
CA ALA A 193 5.09 -12.22 0.20
C ALA A 193 4.60 -12.46 1.64
N ALA A 194 4.75 -13.68 2.17
CA ALA A 194 4.39 -13.96 3.56
C ALA A 194 5.12 -13.00 4.51
N ALA A 195 4.43 -12.50 5.53
CA ALA A 195 4.98 -11.50 6.45
C ALA A 195 5.89 -12.11 7.54
N GLY A 196 5.70 -13.38 7.88
CA GLY A 196 6.40 -14.02 9.00
C GLY A 196 6.22 -13.22 10.29
N THR A 197 7.32 -12.78 10.89
CA THR A 197 7.33 -11.94 12.10
C THR A 197 7.46 -10.44 11.81
N ALA A 198 7.60 -10.04 10.54
CA ALA A 198 7.69 -8.63 10.17
C ALA A 198 6.31 -7.97 10.20
N VAL A 199 6.26 -6.73 10.71
CA VAL A 199 5.04 -5.92 10.81
C VAL A 199 5.02 -4.75 9.82
N ARG A 200 6.15 -4.51 9.14
CA ARG A 200 6.32 -3.52 8.09
C ARG A 200 7.28 -4.06 7.05
N ALA A 201 7.08 -3.71 5.79
CA ALA A 201 8.06 -3.96 4.75
C ALA A 201 8.08 -2.81 3.74
N ASP A 202 9.23 -2.63 3.11
CA ASP A 202 9.43 -1.64 2.05
C ASP A 202 10.14 -2.31 0.86
N ILE A 203 9.90 -1.83 -0.36
CA ILE A 203 10.70 -2.20 -1.53
C ILE A 203 11.57 -1.03 -1.94
N ARG A 204 12.87 -1.28 -2.10
CA ARG A 204 13.81 -0.34 -2.70
C ARG A 204 14.11 -0.74 -4.14
N THR A 205 13.77 0.12 -5.10
CA THR A 205 14.05 -0.09 -6.52
C THR A 205 15.51 0.21 -6.86
N SER A 206 15.94 -0.16 -8.07
CA SER A 206 17.25 0.19 -8.62
C SER A 206 17.51 1.70 -8.72
N THR A 207 16.44 2.51 -8.81
CA THR A 207 16.52 3.97 -8.84
C THR A 207 16.60 4.59 -7.45
N GLY A 208 16.61 3.77 -6.38
CA GLY A 208 16.62 4.22 -4.99
C GLY A 208 15.24 4.64 -4.46
N GLN A 209 14.19 4.53 -5.27
CA GLN A 209 12.82 4.78 -4.82
C GLN A 209 12.41 3.73 -3.79
N VAL A 210 11.74 4.19 -2.73
CA VAL A 210 11.15 3.32 -1.71
C VAL A 210 9.64 3.28 -1.93
N LEU A 211 9.10 2.08 -2.15
CA LEU A 211 7.69 1.83 -2.39
C LEU A 211 7.05 1.21 -1.15
N SER A 212 5.85 1.70 -0.82
CA SER A 212 5.05 1.20 0.30
C SER A 212 4.47 -0.17 0.01
N THR A 213 4.12 -0.89 1.07
CA THR A 213 3.52 -2.23 1.01
C THR A 213 2.26 -2.27 1.88
N ILE A 214 1.32 -3.15 1.52
CA ILE A 214 0.13 -3.43 2.31
C ILE A 214 0.45 -4.65 3.16
N LEU A 215 0.36 -4.54 4.49
CA LEU A 215 0.30 -5.71 5.37
C LEU A 215 -1.17 -6.04 5.61
N ALA A 216 -1.61 -7.18 5.08
CA ALA A 216 -2.92 -7.72 5.36
C ALA A 216 -2.83 -9.24 5.34
N ASP A 217 -3.70 -9.93 6.08
CA ASP A 217 -3.93 -11.34 5.81
C ASP A 217 -2.67 -12.24 5.93
N GLY A 218 -1.75 -11.83 6.82
CA GLY A 218 -0.46 -12.48 7.07
C GLY A 218 0.60 -12.32 5.95
N SER A 219 0.37 -11.42 4.99
CA SER A 219 1.22 -11.19 3.82
C SER A 219 1.46 -9.69 3.57
N PHE A 220 2.62 -9.39 2.99
CA PHE A 220 2.89 -8.12 2.34
C PHE A 220 2.50 -8.19 0.87
N PHE A 221 1.70 -7.22 0.44
CA PHE A 221 1.33 -7.01 -0.96
C PHE A 221 1.89 -5.69 -1.46
N GLY A 222 2.21 -5.64 -2.74
CA GLY A 222 2.59 -4.39 -3.37
C GLY A 222 2.93 -4.56 -4.84
N TRP A 223 3.55 -3.52 -5.38
CA TRP A 223 3.96 -3.47 -6.77
C TRP A 223 5.26 -2.70 -6.93
N PHE A 224 5.97 -2.93 -8.03
CA PHE A 224 7.13 -2.14 -8.45
C PHE A 224 7.29 -2.18 -9.98
N PRO A 225 7.90 -1.16 -10.63
CA PRO A 225 8.11 -1.17 -12.07
C PRO A 225 9.10 -2.28 -12.48
N ILE A 226 8.86 -2.94 -13.62
CA ILE A 226 9.79 -3.96 -14.13
C ILE A 226 11.17 -3.31 -14.35
N PRO A 227 12.25 -3.82 -13.71
CA PRO A 227 13.58 -3.26 -13.86
C PRO A 227 14.06 -3.34 -15.31
N SER A 228 14.73 -2.29 -15.79
CA SER A 228 15.37 -2.34 -17.11
C SER A 228 16.42 -3.45 -17.16
N PRO A 229 16.59 -4.15 -18.31
CA PRO A 229 17.59 -5.19 -18.44
C PRO A 229 18.97 -4.74 -17.96
N GLY A 230 19.62 -5.52 -17.09
CA GLY A 230 20.93 -5.21 -16.52
C GLY A 230 20.93 -4.24 -15.33
N SER A 231 19.78 -3.70 -14.92
CA SER A 231 19.66 -2.92 -13.68
C SER A 231 19.69 -3.84 -12.45
N PRO A 232 20.16 -3.34 -11.28
CA PRO A 232 20.02 -4.05 -10.01
C PRO A 232 18.57 -4.46 -9.75
N ARG A 233 18.36 -5.61 -9.09
CA ARG A 233 17.02 -6.06 -8.69
C ARG A 233 16.50 -5.23 -7.52
N PRO A 234 15.18 -5.07 -7.38
CA PRO A 234 14.60 -4.46 -6.19
C PRO A 234 14.88 -5.29 -4.95
N ILE A 235 15.14 -4.60 -3.84
CA ILE A 235 15.38 -5.22 -2.54
C ILE A 235 14.12 -5.08 -1.70
N PHE A 236 13.60 -6.21 -1.22
CA PHE A 236 12.53 -6.26 -0.24
C PHE A 236 13.14 -6.35 1.16
N THR A 237 12.71 -5.49 2.07
CA THR A 237 13.17 -5.50 3.46
C THR A 237 11.97 -5.52 4.39
N GLY A 238 11.92 -6.53 5.27
CA GLY A 238 10.92 -6.62 6.34
C GLY A 238 11.48 -6.15 7.67
N TYR A 239 10.62 -5.53 8.48
CA TYR A 239 10.97 -4.91 9.75
C TYR A 239 10.06 -5.42 10.88
N ALA A 240 10.64 -5.63 12.05
CA ALA A 240 9.91 -5.87 13.29
C ALA A 240 9.31 -4.56 13.84
N ALA A 241 8.50 -4.66 14.89
CA ALA A 241 7.78 -3.52 15.46
C ALA A 241 8.69 -2.43 16.06
N ASP A 242 9.89 -2.79 16.49
CA ASP A 242 10.92 -1.86 16.97
C ASP A 242 11.77 -1.24 15.84
N GLY A 243 11.47 -1.59 14.58
CA GLY A 243 12.20 -1.11 13.40
C GLY A 243 13.44 -1.91 13.05
N THR A 244 13.79 -2.96 13.81
CA THR A 244 14.88 -3.87 13.45
C THR A 244 14.56 -4.64 12.16
N ILE A 245 15.58 -4.92 11.35
CA ILE A 245 15.40 -5.70 10.12
C ILE A 245 15.20 -7.16 10.50
N VAL A 246 14.10 -7.75 10.04
CA VAL A 246 13.83 -9.19 10.15
C VAL A 246 14.60 -9.94 9.08
N ASP A 247 14.48 -9.50 7.83
CA ASP A 247 15.26 -9.99 6.70
C ASP A 247 15.27 -8.97 5.56
N SER A 248 16.22 -9.13 4.63
CA SER A 248 16.34 -8.32 3.44
C SER A 248 16.91 -9.13 2.27
N PHE A 249 16.18 -9.20 1.16
CA PHE A 249 16.57 -10.01 -0.01
C PHE A 249 16.17 -9.35 -1.34
N GLU A 250 16.81 -9.77 -2.41
CA GLU A 250 16.44 -9.36 -3.77
C GLU A 250 15.18 -10.10 -4.25
N ILE A 251 14.25 -9.37 -4.87
CA ILE A 251 13.11 -10.00 -5.53
C ILE A 251 13.58 -10.65 -6.85
N GLY A 252 13.63 -11.98 -6.83
CA GLY A 252 13.98 -12.84 -7.96
C GLY A 252 12.85 -12.95 -9.01
N PRO A 253 13.11 -13.59 -10.18
CA PRO A 253 12.07 -13.89 -11.17
C PRO A 253 11.18 -15.07 -10.75
N HIS A 254 11.58 -15.78 -9.68
CA HIS A 254 10.84 -16.87 -9.04
C HIS A 254 10.46 -16.52 -7.59
N PHE A 255 10.43 -15.21 -7.31
CA PHE A 255 9.75 -14.61 -6.17
C PHE A 255 8.32 -14.20 -6.54
#